data_AF-Q8IS78-F1
#
_entry.id   AF-Q8IS78-F1
#
_cell.length_a   1.000
_cell.length_b   1.000
_cell.length_c   1.000
_cell.angle_alpha   90.00
_cell.angle_beta   90.00
_cell.angle_gamma   90.00
#
_symmetry.space_group_name_H-M   'P 1'
#
loop_
_entity.id
_entity.type
_entity.pdbx_description
1 polymer ?
#
loop_
_entity_poly.entity_id
_entity_poly.type
_entity_poly.pdbx_seq_one_letter_code
_entity_poly.pdbx_strand_id
1 'polypeptide(L)' 'MDADALKKLNKNKKLVKKLAKKYDAFLASDSLIKQIPRILGPGLNKARKVPTPISMRSL' A
#
# COMPACT_ATOMS: atom_id res chain seq x y z
N MET A 1 5.95 3.31 6.75
CA MET A 1 5.60 1.89 6.88
C MET A 1 6.52 1.11 5.97
N ASP A 2 7.24 0.14 6.53
CA ASP A 2 8.24 -0.64 5.81
C ASP A 2 7.64 -1.91 5.18
N ALA A 3 8.41 -2.58 4.32
CA ALA A 3 7.96 -3.78 3.61
C ALA A 3 7.47 -4.89 4.56
N ASP A 4 8.12 -5.09 5.71
CA ASP A 4 7.72 -6.10 6.70
C ASP A 4 6.43 -5.72 7.45
N ALA A 5 6.18 -4.43 7.66
CA ALA A 5 4.91 -3.96 8.19
C ALA A 5 3.77 -4.23 7.19
N LEU A 6 3.99 -4.01 5.90
CA LEU A 6 3.01 -4.31 4.84
C LEU A 6 2.69 -5.81 4.74
N LYS A 7 3.69 -6.68 4.90
CA LYS A 7 3.48 -8.15 4.96
C LYS A 7 2.64 -8.56 6.17
N LYS A 8 2.93 -8.00 7.36
CA LYS A 8 2.14 -8.24 8.58
C LYS A 8 0.70 -7.73 8.41
N LEU A 9 0.52 -6.58 7.74
CA LEU A 9 -0.79 -6.00 7.48
C LEU A 9 -1.65 -6.89 6.57
N ASN A 10 -1.07 -7.57 5.57
CA ASN A 10 -1.81 -8.48 4.70
C ASN A 10 -2.41 -9.70 5.43
N LYS A 11 -1.82 -10.12 6.56
CA LYS A 11 -2.40 -11.18 7.40
C LYS A 11 -3.77 -10.77 7.99
N ASN A 12 -4.04 -9.47 8.09
CA ASN A 12 -5.27 -8.93 8.66
C ASN A 12 -6.12 -8.18 7.62
N LYS A 13 -6.89 -8.95 6.83
CA LYS A 13 -7.80 -8.41 5.79
C LYS A 13 -8.81 -7.36 6.29
N LYS A 14 -9.24 -7.44 7.56
CA LYS A 14 -10.15 -6.46 8.18
C LYS A 14 -9.50 -5.08 8.31
N LEU A 15 -8.24 -5.02 8.75
CA LEU A 15 -7.49 -3.77 8.89
C LEU A 15 -7.19 -3.16 7.53
N VAL A 16 -6.82 -3.98 6.53
CA VAL A 16 -6.61 -3.52 5.15
C VAL A 16 -7.87 -2.84 4.61
N LYS A 17 -9.05 -3.45 4.78
CA LYS A 17 -10.33 -2.84 4.37
C LYS A 17 -10.63 -1.55 5.14
N LYS A 18 -10.32 -1.49 6.44
CA LYS A 18 -10.53 -0.27 7.26
C LYS A 18 -9.65 0.88 6.79
N LEU A 19 -8.38 0.62 6.49
CA LEU A 19 -7.45 1.61 5.95
C LEU A 19 -7.86 2.08 4.57
N ALA A 20 -8.24 1.15 3.69
CA ALA A 20 -8.72 1.49 2.35
C ALA A 20 -10.00 2.32 2.39
N LYS A 21 -10.87 2.16 3.39
CA LYS A 21 -12.03 3.05 3.57
C LYS A 21 -11.66 4.40 4.19
N LYS A 22 -10.62 4.45 5.04
CA LYS A 22 -10.25 5.65 5.80
C LYS A 22 -9.48 6.69 4.98
N TYR A 23 -8.65 6.26 4.03
CA TYR A 23 -7.76 7.16 3.28
C TYR A 23 -8.05 7.10 1.80
N ASP A 24 -8.21 8.25 1.15
CA ASP A 24 -8.54 8.36 -0.28
C ASP A 24 -7.40 7.94 -1.20
N ALA A 25 -6.16 8.30 -0.85
CA ALA A 25 -4.97 7.98 -1.62
C ALA A 25 -3.87 7.36 -0.73
N PHE A 26 -3.00 6.57 -1.35
CA PHE A 26 -1.79 6.04 -0.73
C PHE A 26 -0.58 6.52 -1.51
N LEU A 27 0.49 6.83 -0.80
CA LEU A 27 1.75 7.27 -1.38
C LEU A 27 2.84 6.26 -1.01
N ALA A 28 3.72 5.93 -1.95
CA ALA A 28 4.83 5.02 -1.71
C ALA A 28 6.05 5.40 -2.55
N SER A 29 7.25 5.10 -2.06
CA SER A 29 8.48 5.22 -2.84
C SER A 29 8.49 4.25 -4.02
N ASP A 30 9.26 4.55 -5.06
CA ASP A 30 9.43 3.67 -6.24
C ASP A 30 9.85 2.24 -5.89
N SER A 31 10.66 2.06 -4.84
CA SER A 31 11.10 0.75 -4.35
C SER A 31 9.95 -0.08 -3.76
N LEU A 32 9.04 0.56 -3.02
CA LEU A 32 7.92 -0.10 -2.36
C LEU A 32 6.72 -0.28 -3.29
N ILE A 33 6.52 0.63 -4.26
CA ILE A 33 5.37 0.60 -5.16
C ILE A 33 5.30 -0.67 -6.00
N LYS A 34 6.47 -1.23 -6.38
CA LYS A 34 6.55 -2.49 -7.12
C LYS A 34 6.21 -3.70 -6.23
N GLN A 35 6.41 -3.58 -4.92
CA GLN A 35 6.15 -4.65 -3.96
C GLN A 35 4.70 -4.68 -3.48
N ILE A 36 4.04 -3.51 -3.37
CA ILE A 36 2.68 -3.39 -2.84
C ILE A 36 1.65 -4.25 -3.59
N PRO A 37 1.61 -4.30 -4.94
CA PRO A 37 0.70 -5.18 -5.68
C PRO A 37 0.86 -6.65 -5.32
N ARG A 38 2.09 -7.12 -5.08
CA ARG A 38 2.38 -8.50 -4.69
C ARG A 38 1.99 -8.79 -3.24
N ILE A 39 2.18 -7.84 -2.33
CA ILE A 39 1.94 -8.02 -0.89
C ILE A 39 0.46 -7.82 -0.53
N LEU A 40 -0.21 -6.82 -1.11
CA LEU A 40 -1.55 -6.38 -0.72
C LEU A 40 -2.59 -6.51 -1.84
N GLY A 41 -2.24 -7.15 -2.98
CA GLY A 41 -3.04 -7.22 -4.19
C GLY A 41 -4.55 -7.43 -3.97
N PRO A 42 -4.99 -8.52 -3.32
CA PRO A 42 -6.42 -8.77 -3.12
C PRO A 42 -7.13 -7.72 -2.24
N GLY A 43 -6.40 -7.08 -1.32
CA GLY A 43 -6.94 -6.14 -0.34
C GLY A 43 -7.11 -4.72 -0.89
N LEU A 44 -6.10 -4.21 -1.60
CA LEU A 44 -6.10 -2.86 -2.16
C LEU A 44 -6.75 -2.79 -3.55
N ASN A 45 -6.61 -3.83 -4.39
CA ASN A 45 -7.15 -3.83 -5.74
C ASN A 45 -8.69 -3.85 -5.74
N LYS A 46 -9.30 -4.57 -4.79
CA LYS A 46 -10.77 -4.57 -4.59
C LYS A 46 -11.30 -3.21 -4.14
N ALA A 47 -10.47 -2.38 -3.52
CA ALA A 47 -10.81 -1.03 -3.11
C ALA A 47 -10.51 0.03 -4.18
N ARG A 48 -9.96 -0.35 -5.35
CA ARG A 48 -9.45 0.55 -6.40
C ARG A 48 -8.46 1.59 -5.86
N LYS A 49 -7.69 1.24 -4.82
CA LYS A 49 -6.70 2.14 -4.20
C LYS A 49 -5.30 1.67 -4.54
N VAL A 50 -4.75 2.21 -5.62
CA VAL A 50 -3.37 1.95 -6.05
C VAL A 50 -2.50 3.10 -5.52
N PRO A 51 -1.31 2.82 -4.96
CA PRO A 51 -0.44 3.88 -4.47
C PRO A 51 0.13 4.72 -5.62
N THR A 52 0.29 6.02 -5.38
CA THR A 52 1.00 6.94 -6.27
C THR A 52 2.49 7.01 -5.88
N PRO A 53 3.42 7.03 -6.85
CA PRO A 53 4.84 7.12 -6.55
C PRO A 53 5.19 8.49 -5.99
N ILE A 54 5.95 8.50 -4.90
CA ILE A 54 6.67 9.67 -4.45
C ILE A 54 8.10 9.53 -4.95
N SER A 55 8.51 10.49 -5.79
CA SER A 55 9.91 10.61 -6.18
C SER A 55 10.55 11.63 -5.26
N MET A 56 11.34 11.16 -4.29
CA MET A 56 12.15 12.05 -3.46
C MET A 56 13.39 12.41 -4.27
N ARG A 57 13.32 13.49 -5.04
CA ARG A 57 14.46 14.03 -5.78
C ARG A 57 15.29 14.87 -4.81
N SER A 58 16.38 14.31 -4.28
CA SER A 58 17.39 15.11 -3.58
C SER A 58 18.05 16.02 -4.62
N LEU A 59 17.88 17.32 -4.46
CA LEU A 59 18.67 18.35 -5.16
C LEU A 59 20.09 18.37 -4.62
#